data_AF-A0A8T7D726-F1
#
_entry.id   AF-A0A8T7D726-F1
#
_cell.length_a   1.000
_cell.length_b   1.000
_cell.length_c   1.000
_cell.angle_alpha   90.00
_cell.angle_beta   90.00
_cell.angle_gamma   90.00
#
_symmetry.space_group_name_H-M   'P 1'
#
loop_
_entity.id
_entity.type
_entity.pdbx_description
1 polymer ?
#
loop_
_entity_poly.entity_id
_entity_poly.type
_entity_poly.pdbx_seq_one_letter_code
_entity_poly.pdbx_strand_id
1 'polypeptide(L)'
;MIYDAAAIDDSASGGVNYKDHEIYTQNDYFRELYVDTEAAGWSWRLGKQQVVWGTADGIKLLDIINPTDFREVNQNVMEDSRIPIWMINAERELGDNGNFQVVVSQVAANKIPGLNAGGDEGHPFMMKGVDTITGQVNGFRNIAPALASTATSFSLLAAGGGFGPSPAGLVPFTTLTVDTFASSAWNITGPVITGAGFATGTSDSVVIDNPTAENGYVILNTIAQTPAGFLLPAFLGNNSTTALMDVEGTNGVATTVNWNPTVNPQAAFDHMPNATFSTFNTFSGGTGFGFPGAQQSMTTSYVVDNPDDEANAGFRWKNATASGINYSLNYFYHYDSNPVVDLSLHDATTGAPLVTELRNGANALVSRNSASLSDASAGTTTVLVANQAGTQYYGAFNPNTVGLGTPGSSLSTNGIDLRFTETQQRIHSLGAAFDMAVDQLEVPLVIRGEFLYDKDVMQPVVDKRLLSIGDIEGALVPEETDFFKYVLGADFTVMTNLLISAQFIQFINLDFTEETRTCTTQFGSTFDCSKYTADPTTMSVTNSLQKGWENKEFVSLFFSKPIGEEQLGRWNNITIWEEGNGWWNRLDAEYSLTDQFIVSGEWNQYWGDDNTTFGQLDESSNLQVGFKYIFEDY
;
A
#
# COMPACT_ATOMS: atom_id res chain seq x y z
N MET A 1 -18.80 -25.68 -19.85
CA MET A 1 -18.65 -24.21 -19.85
C MET A 1 -19.66 -23.66 -18.85
N ILE A 2 -19.20 -23.15 -17.72
CA ILE A 2 -20.08 -22.51 -16.73
C ILE A 2 -20.11 -21.04 -17.11
N TYR A 3 -21.28 -20.54 -17.51
CA TYR A 3 -21.52 -19.10 -17.58
C TYR A 3 -22.13 -18.69 -16.25
N ASP A 4 -21.35 -17.98 -15.44
CA ASP A 4 -21.90 -17.21 -14.34
C ASP A 4 -22.30 -15.85 -14.90
N ALA A 5 -23.54 -15.45 -14.68
CA ALA A 5 -24.08 -14.17 -15.11
C ALA A 5 -24.64 -13.47 -13.87
N ALA A 6 -23.74 -12.87 -13.09
CA ALA A 6 -24.12 -11.93 -12.04
C ALA A 6 -24.60 -10.63 -12.71
N ALA A 7 -25.87 -10.27 -12.55
CA ALA A 7 -26.36 -8.94 -12.88
C ALA A 7 -26.10 -8.04 -11.67
N ILE A 8 -25.09 -7.18 -11.75
CA ILE A 8 -24.77 -6.19 -10.71
C ILE A 8 -25.17 -4.82 -11.23
N ASP A 9 -26.00 -4.12 -10.48
CA ASP A 9 -26.27 -2.69 -10.69
C ASP A 9 -25.08 -1.91 -10.13
N ASP A 10 -24.11 -1.63 -10.99
CA ASP A 10 -22.80 -1.10 -10.63
C ASP A 10 -22.81 0.44 -10.61
N SER A 11 -23.70 1.03 -9.81
CA SER A 11 -23.80 2.49 -9.67
C SER A 11 -22.63 3.13 -8.90
N ALA A 12 -21.71 2.32 -8.34
CA ALA A 12 -20.63 2.76 -7.45
C ALA A 12 -19.22 2.76 -8.10
N SER A 13 -18.98 2.03 -9.20
CA SER A 13 -17.63 1.83 -9.78
C SER A 13 -17.14 2.90 -10.77
N GLY A 14 -17.84 4.03 -10.91
CA GLY A 14 -17.43 5.09 -11.85
C GLY A 14 -17.30 4.64 -13.32
N GLY A 15 -17.85 3.47 -13.69
CA GLY A 15 -17.82 2.93 -15.05
C GLY A 15 -16.61 2.04 -15.40
N VAL A 16 -15.80 1.60 -14.43
CA VAL A 16 -14.72 0.63 -14.66
C VAL A 16 -15.26 -0.80 -14.50
N ASN A 17 -15.29 -1.57 -15.60
CA ASN A 17 -15.76 -2.96 -15.59
C ASN A 17 -14.67 -3.92 -15.10
N TYR A 18 -14.43 -3.98 -13.79
CA TYR A 18 -13.40 -4.83 -13.18
C TYR A 18 -13.78 -6.33 -13.14
N LYS A 19 -15.03 -6.66 -13.49
CA LYS A 19 -15.54 -8.04 -13.59
C LYS A 19 -15.40 -8.66 -14.98
N ASP A 20 -14.76 -7.97 -15.92
CA ASP A 20 -14.43 -8.52 -17.23
C ASP A 20 -13.41 -9.66 -17.13
N HIS A 21 -13.35 -10.46 -18.20
CA HIS A 21 -12.39 -11.55 -18.33
C HIS A 21 -10.95 -11.01 -18.33
N GLU A 22 -10.13 -11.54 -17.42
CA GLU A 22 -8.71 -11.28 -17.34
C GLU A 22 -7.97 -12.59 -17.05
N ILE A 23 -6.89 -12.87 -17.77
CA ILE A 23 -6.09 -14.10 -17.60
C ILE A 23 -5.40 -14.04 -16.22
N TYR A 24 -5.30 -15.19 -15.54
CA TYR A 24 -4.74 -15.28 -14.18
C TYR A 24 -5.52 -14.46 -13.14
N THR A 25 -6.83 -14.46 -13.29
CA THR A 25 -7.76 -13.90 -12.31
C THR A 25 -8.91 -14.89 -12.06
N GLN A 26 -9.78 -14.57 -11.11
CA GLN A 26 -11.01 -15.36 -10.91
C GLN A 26 -11.94 -15.38 -12.14
N ASN A 27 -11.82 -14.37 -13.03
CA ASN A 27 -12.63 -14.26 -14.26
C ASN A 27 -11.95 -14.93 -15.47
N ASP A 28 -10.89 -15.73 -15.27
CA ASP A 28 -10.21 -16.45 -16.34
C ASP A 28 -11.09 -17.61 -16.87
N TYR A 29 -11.38 -17.63 -18.17
CA TYR A 29 -12.14 -18.72 -18.79
C TYR A 29 -11.44 -20.08 -18.72
N PHE A 30 -10.11 -20.11 -18.60
CA PHE A 30 -9.31 -21.33 -18.53
C PHE A 30 -8.54 -21.40 -17.20
N ARG A 31 -9.25 -21.76 -16.12
CA ARG A 31 -8.68 -21.83 -14.77
C ARG A 31 -7.72 -23.01 -14.61
N GLU A 32 -8.08 -24.23 -14.99
CA GLU A 32 -7.24 -25.42 -14.79
C GLU A 32 -7.08 -26.27 -16.05
N LEU A 33 -5.89 -26.83 -16.23
CA LEU A 33 -5.55 -27.76 -17.30
C LEU A 33 -4.37 -28.62 -16.84
N TYR A 34 -4.63 -29.89 -16.52
CA TYR A 34 -3.61 -30.81 -16.03
C TYR A 34 -3.81 -32.24 -16.52
N VAL A 35 -2.73 -33.02 -16.41
CA VAL A 35 -2.71 -34.46 -16.66
C VAL A 35 -2.31 -35.16 -15.37
N ASP A 36 -3.11 -36.14 -14.97
CA ASP A 36 -2.82 -37.04 -13.86
C ASP A 36 -2.23 -38.35 -14.38
N THR A 37 -1.16 -38.85 -13.75
CA THR A 37 -0.56 -40.13 -14.08
C THR A 37 0.08 -40.79 -12.86
N GLU A 38 0.10 -42.12 -12.83
CA GLU A 38 0.77 -42.90 -11.79
C GLU A 38 2.04 -43.53 -12.36
N ALA A 39 3.19 -43.21 -11.76
CA ALA A 39 4.49 -43.73 -12.21
C ALA A 39 5.44 -43.91 -11.03
N ALA A 40 6.15 -45.05 -11.00
CA ALA A 40 7.14 -45.40 -9.96
C ALA A 40 6.61 -45.35 -8.52
N GLY A 41 5.31 -45.62 -8.31
CA GLY A 41 4.66 -45.56 -7.00
C GLY A 41 4.37 -44.14 -6.51
N TRP A 42 4.34 -43.17 -7.42
CA TRP A 42 3.93 -41.80 -7.19
C TRP A 42 2.73 -41.46 -8.06
N SER A 43 1.82 -40.67 -7.52
CA SER A 43 0.79 -39.94 -8.26
C SER A 43 1.36 -38.60 -8.69
N TRP A 44 1.25 -38.28 -9.98
CA TRP A 44 1.77 -37.05 -10.57
C TRP A 44 0.62 -36.26 -11.19
N ARG A 45 0.57 -34.96 -10.90
CA ARG A 45 -0.29 -33.99 -11.58
C ARG A 45 0.57 -32.91 -12.22
N LEU A 46 0.50 -32.82 -13.55
CA LEU A 46 1.30 -31.90 -14.35
C LEU A 46 0.39 -30.91 -15.07
N GLY A 47 0.53 -29.61 -14.82
CA GLY A 47 -0.23 -28.58 -15.53
C GLY A 47 -0.62 -27.38 -14.67
N LYS A 48 -1.57 -26.58 -15.18
CA LYS A 48 -2.18 -25.44 -14.47
C LYS A 48 -3.22 -25.98 -13.49
N GLN A 49 -2.98 -25.81 -12.19
CA GLN A 49 -3.77 -26.44 -11.12
C GLN A 49 -3.73 -25.59 -9.84
N GLN A 50 -4.54 -25.98 -8.86
CA GLN A 50 -4.50 -25.46 -7.50
C GLN A 50 -4.06 -26.53 -6.49
N VAL A 51 -3.30 -26.13 -5.47
CA VAL A 51 -2.88 -26.98 -4.35
C VAL A 51 -3.20 -26.29 -3.03
N VAL A 52 -3.88 -27.04 -2.15
CA VAL A 52 -4.33 -26.57 -0.83
C VAL A 52 -3.56 -27.33 0.25
N TRP A 53 -2.99 -26.58 1.18
CA TRP A 53 -2.25 -27.10 2.33
C TRP A 53 -2.93 -26.77 3.66
N GLY A 54 -3.69 -25.68 3.71
CA GLY A 54 -4.50 -25.25 4.83
C GLY A 54 -5.90 -25.86 4.85
N THR A 55 -6.60 -25.50 5.90
CA THR A 55 -7.93 -25.94 6.31
C THR A 55 -8.73 -24.82 7.00
N ALA A 56 -8.10 -23.69 7.35
CA ALA A 56 -8.72 -22.52 7.98
C ALA A 56 -9.79 -21.88 7.08
N ASP A 57 -10.82 -21.28 7.71
CA ASP A 57 -11.93 -20.65 7.00
C ASP A 57 -11.80 -19.13 7.07
N GLY A 58 -12.00 -18.43 5.95
CA GLY A 58 -12.02 -16.96 5.91
C GLY A 58 -10.64 -16.28 5.87
N ILE A 59 -9.55 -16.95 6.27
CA ILE A 59 -8.17 -16.46 6.11
C ILE A 59 -7.27 -17.59 5.64
N LYS A 60 -6.47 -17.35 4.59
CA LYS A 60 -5.51 -18.30 4.03
C LYS A 60 -4.20 -18.23 4.82
N LEU A 61 -3.91 -19.25 5.64
CA LEU A 61 -2.62 -19.34 6.33
C LEU A 61 -1.64 -20.27 5.61
N LEU A 62 -1.91 -21.57 5.56
CA LEU A 62 -1.02 -22.52 4.89
C LEU A 62 -1.22 -22.61 3.36
N ASP A 63 -2.25 -21.95 2.84
CA ASP A 63 -2.55 -21.89 1.41
C ASP A 63 -1.71 -20.84 0.68
N ILE A 64 -0.40 -21.07 0.67
CA ILE A 64 0.62 -20.13 0.16
C ILE A 64 1.17 -20.49 -1.23
N ILE A 65 0.81 -21.64 -1.80
CA ILE A 65 1.32 -22.10 -3.10
C ILE A 65 0.73 -21.31 -4.25
N ASN A 66 -0.59 -21.11 -4.21
CA ASN A 66 -1.33 -20.39 -5.24
C ASN A 66 -1.51 -18.93 -4.80
N PRO A 67 -1.17 -17.95 -5.66
CA PRO A 67 -1.49 -16.55 -5.39
C PRO A 67 -2.99 -16.33 -5.24
N THR A 68 -3.36 -15.19 -4.67
CA THR A 68 -4.73 -14.76 -4.45
C THR A 68 -5.09 -13.55 -5.30
N ASP A 69 -6.29 -13.58 -5.88
CA ASP A 69 -6.94 -12.43 -6.50
C ASP A 69 -7.67 -11.62 -5.42
N PHE A 70 -7.15 -10.44 -5.09
CA PHE A 70 -7.71 -9.53 -4.09
C PHE A 70 -8.65 -8.49 -4.71
N ARG A 71 -9.04 -8.61 -5.97
CA ARG A 71 -9.97 -7.66 -6.62
C ARG A 71 -11.39 -7.70 -6.06
N GLU A 72 -11.73 -8.68 -5.23
CA GLU A 72 -13.03 -8.77 -4.54
C GLU A 72 -12.82 -9.31 -3.11
N VAL A 73 -11.98 -8.61 -2.32
CA VAL A 73 -11.49 -9.00 -0.98
C VAL A 73 -12.54 -9.76 -0.15
N ASN A 74 -12.33 -11.05 0.05
CA ASN A 74 -13.18 -11.97 0.83
C ASN A 74 -14.63 -12.20 0.33
N GLN A 75 -15.07 -11.57 -0.76
CA GLN A 75 -16.43 -11.82 -1.29
C GLN A 75 -16.53 -13.17 -1.98
N ASN A 76 -15.47 -13.61 -2.64
CA ASN A 76 -15.46 -14.91 -3.28
C ASN A 76 -15.18 -16.04 -2.29
N VAL A 77 -15.68 -17.22 -2.61
CA VAL A 77 -15.24 -18.43 -1.92
C VAL A 77 -13.73 -18.59 -2.12
N MET A 78 -13.04 -19.13 -1.13
CA MET A 78 -11.56 -19.20 -1.12
C MET A 78 -10.97 -19.95 -2.31
N GLU A 79 -11.71 -20.91 -2.87
CA GLU A 79 -11.35 -21.63 -4.09
C GLU A 79 -11.36 -20.74 -5.33
N ASP A 80 -12.27 -19.78 -5.40
CA ASP A 80 -12.40 -18.88 -6.55
C ASP A 80 -11.38 -17.76 -6.52
N SER A 81 -11.00 -17.29 -5.33
CA SER A 81 -9.95 -16.28 -5.18
C SER A 81 -8.53 -16.82 -5.39
N ARG A 82 -8.31 -18.14 -5.43
CA ARG A 82 -6.99 -18.71 -5.77
C ARG A 82 -6.74 -18.63 -7.27
N ILE A 83 -5.56 -18.15 -7.65
CA ILE A 83 -5.07 -18.10 -9.02
C ILE A 83 -4.36 -19.44 -9.32
N PRO A 84 -4.90 -20.28 -10.22
CA PRO A 84 -4.24 -21.53 -10.60
C PRO A 84 -2.97 -21.25 -11.40
N ILE A 85 -1.90 -21.99 -11.11
CA ILE A 85 -0.59 -21.78 -11.71
C ILE A 85 -0.02 -23.08 -12.29
N TRP A 86 0.90 -22.96 -13.24
CA TRP A 86 1.60 -24.11 -13.78
C TRP A 86 2.52 -24.72 -12.73
N MET A 87 2.36 -26.02 -12.48
CA MET A 87 3.18 -26.73 -11.51
C MET A 87 3.23 -28.24 -11.77
N ILE A 88 4.26 -28.84 -11.16
CA ILE A 88 4.40 -30.28 -10.96
C ILE A 88 4.00 -30.55 -9.52
N ASN A 89 3.00 -31.40 -9.31
CA ASN A 89 2.64 -31.95 -8.01
C ASN A 89 2.88 -33.46 -8.04
N ALA A 90 3.66 -33.97 -7.08
CA ALA A 90 3.96 -35.39 -6.96
C ALA A 90 3.67 -35.86 -5.54
N GLU A 91 2.86 -36.90 -5.41
CA GLU A 91 2.41 -37.44 -4.12
C GLU A 91 2.69 -38.93 -4.01
N ARG A 92 2.99 -39.38 -2.80
CA ARG A 92 3.22 -40.79 -2.49
C ARG A 92 2.68 -41.15 -1.12
N GLU A 93 1.85 -42.18 -1.10
CA GLU A 93 1.38 -42.81 0.13
C GLU A 93 2.52 -43.57 0.83
N LEU A 94 2.59 -43.41 2.15
CA LEU A 94 3.59 -43.95 3.06
C LEU A 94 2.89 -44.73 4.18
N GLY A 95 2.77 -46.04 4.00
CA GLY A 95 2.05 -46.90 4.96
C GLY A 95 0.54 -46.69 4.86
N ASP A 96 -0.16 -46.81 6.00
CA ASP A 96 -1.63 -46.81 6.01
C ASP A 96 -2.23 -45.39 6.07
N ASN A 97 -1.52 -44.41 6.67
CA ASN A 97 -2.03 -43.06 6.95
C ASN A 97 -1.08 -41.93 6.52
N GLY A 98 0.14 -42.27 6.08
CA GLY A 98 1.16 -41.27 5.76
C GLY A 98 1.08 -40.86 4.30
N ASN A 99 1.31 -39.58 4.00
CA ASN A 99 1.44 -39.08 2.64
C ASN A 99 2.63 -38.12 2.56
N PHE A 100 3.39 -38.20 1.47
CA PHE A 100 4.45 -37.25 1.17
C PHE A 100 4.20 -36.62 -0.19
N GLN A 101 4.21 -35.29 -0.23
CA GLN A 101 3.96 -34.48 -1.40
C GLN A 101 5.17 -33.60 -1.70
N VAL A 102 5.48 -33.43 -2.98
CA VAL A 102 6.45 -32.47 -3.49
C VAL A 102 5.77 -31.61 -4.54
N VAL A 103 5.97 -30.30 -4.45
CA VAL A 103 5.45 -29.32 -5.40
C VAL A 103 6.60 -28.52 -5.99
N VAL A 104 6.56 -28.30 -7.30
CA VAL A 104 7.41 -27.33 -8.00
C VAL A 104 6.51 -26.47 -8.86
N SER A 105 6.42 -25.18 -8.58
CA SER A 105 5.51 -24.26 -9.26
C SER A 105 6.22 -23.10 -9.91
N GLN A 106 5.59 -22.50 -10.92
CA GLN A 106 6.00 -21.21 -11.44
C GLN A 106 5.89 -20.11 -10.36
N VAL A 107 6.60 -19.02 -10.55
CA VAL A 107 6.44 -17.81 -9.74
C VAL A 107 5.24 -17.01 -10.26
N ALA A 108 4.44 -16.48 -9.34
CA ALA A 108 3.34 -15.58 -9.65
C ALA A 108 3.05 -14.70 -8.42
N ALA A 109 2.57 -13.48 -8.66
CA ALA A 109 2.19 -12.53 -7.62
C ALA A 109 0.67 -12.53 -7.39
N ASN A 110 0.27 -12.03 -6.23
CA ASN A 110 -1.12 -11.72 -5.91
C ASN A 110 -1.63 -10.61 -6.83
N LYS A 111 -2.91 -10.68 -7.22
CA LYS A 111 -3.54 -9.61 -7.99
C LYS A 111 -4.13 -8.60 -7.01
N ILE A 112 -3.45 -7.48 -6.83
CA ILE A 112 -3.83 -6.42 -5.88
C ILE A 112 -4.36 -5.21 -6.66
N PRO A 113 -5.61 -4.76 -6.41
CA PRO A 113 -6.15 -3.56 -7.03
C PRO A 113 -5.28 -2.34 -6.79
N GLY A 114 -5.00 -1.61 -7.86
CA GLY A 114 -4.27 -0.36 -7.85
C GLY A 114 -2.76 -0.52 -7.88
N LEU A 115 -2.21 -1.70 -7.59
CA LEU A 115 -0.77 -1.93 -7.54
C LEU A 115 -0.23 -2.19 -8.95
N ASN A 116 -0.30 -1.16 -9.79
CA ASN A 116 0.21 -1.16 -11.16
C ASN A 116 0.38 0.28 -11.66
N ALA A 117 0.94 0.45 -12.86
CA ALA A 117 1.19 1.77 -13.45
C ALA A 117 -0.07 2.63 -13.68
N GLY A 118 -1.25 2.01 -13.81
CA GLY A 118 -2.53 2.66 -14.02
C GLY A 118 -3.29 3.01 -12.73
N GLY A 119 -2.92 2.43 -11.58
CA GLY A 119 -3.50 2.76 -10.27
C GLY A 119 -4.94 2.28 -10.04
N ASP A 120 -5.56 1.60 -11.00
CA ASP A 120 -6.96 1.09 -10.97
C ASP A 120 -7.95 2.08 -10.34
N GLU A 121 -7.95 3.32 -10.83
CA GLU A 121 -8.76 4.41 -10.30
C GLU A 121 -10.24 4.03 -10.14
N GLY A 122 -10.80 4.30 -8.95
CA GLY A 122 -12.20 4.02 -8.63
C GLY A 122 -12.50 2.55 -8.30
N HIS A 123 -11.48 1.67 -8.24
CA HIS A 123 -11.69 0.29 -7.84
C HIS A 123 -12.13 0.21 -6.36
N PRO A 124 -13.26 -0.46 -6.05
CA PRO A 124 -13.85 -0.42 -4.71
C PRO A 124 -12.95 -1.03 -3.63
N PHE A 125 -12.17 -2.06 -3.98
CA PHE A 125 -11.29 -2.77 -3.05
C PHE A 125 -9.83 -2.26 -3.01
N MET A 126 -9.58 -1.00 -3.37
CA MET A 126 -8.24 -0.44 -3.28
C MET A 126 -7.87 -0.17 -1.81
N MET A 127 -6.83 -0.84 -1.31
CA MET A 127 -6.35 -0.65 0.06
C MET A 127 -5.56 0.65 0.23
N LYS A 128 -5.60 1.24 1.42
CA LYS A 128 -4.91 2.50 1.79
C LYS A 128 -3.42 2.52 1.46
N GLY A 129 -2.70 1.43 1.69
CA GLY A 129 -1.28 1.30 1.38
C GLY A 129 -1.01 1.36 -0.11
N VAL A 130 -1.88 0.75 -0.92
CA VAL A 130 -1.78 0.82 -2.38
C VAL A 130 -2.16 2.20 -2.89
N ASP A 131 -3.22 2.80 -2.35
CA ASP A 131 -3.62 4.19 -2.62
C ASP A 131 -2.48 5.17 -2.32
N THR A 132 -1.67 4.92 -1.29
CA THR A 132 -0.48 5.72 -0.95
C THR A 132 0.66 5.57 -1.95
N ILE A 133 0.74 4.47 -2.68
CA ILE A 133 1.77 4.24 -3.70
C ILE A 133 1.32 4.83 -5.03
N THR A 134 0.20 4.34 -5.57
CA THR A 134 -0.24 4.57 -6.95
C THR A 134 -1.57 5.32 -7.07
N GLY A 135 -2.27 5.54 -5.95
CA GLY A 135 -3.57 6.20 -5.92
C GLY A 135 -3.54 7.59 -6.55
N GLN A 136 -4.66 7.98 -7.15
CA GLN A 136 -4.74 9.21 -7.93
C GLN A 136 -4.52 10.46 -7.07
N VAL A 137 -5.14 10.49 -5.88
CA VAL A 137 -5.14 11.65 -5.00
C VAL A 137 -4.03 11.56 -3.95
N ASN A 138 -3.92 10.42 -3.26
CA ASN A 138 -3.00 10.24 -2.12
C ASN A 138 -1.69 9.52 -2.48
N GLY A 139 -1.55 9.07 -3.73
CA GLY A 139 -0.41 8.27 -4.16
C GLY A 139 0.84 9.10 -4.40
N PHE A 140 1.97 8.69 -3.80
CA PHE A 140 3.27 9.33 -4.02
C PHE A 140 3.65 9.37 -5.50
N ARG A 141 3.19 8.41 -6.31
CA ARG A 141 3.41 8.40 -7.77
C ARG A 141 2.83 9.64 -8.46
N ASN A 142 1.69 10.16 -7.99
CA ASN A 142 1.04 11.35 -8.56
C ASN A 142 1.37 12.64 -7.79
N ILE A 143 1.59 12.53 -6.48
CA ILE A 143 2.01 13.64 -5.61
C ILE A 143 3.40 14.16 -5.99
N ALA A 144 4.38 13.29 -6.25
CA ALA A 144 5.76 13.72 -6.44
C ALA A 144 5.95 14.65 -7.67
N PRO A 145 5.35 14.41 -8.85
CA PRO A 145 5.37 15.36 -9.96
C PRO A 145 4.61 16.67 -9.69
N ALA A 146 3.51 16.61 -8.93
CA ALA A 146 2.74 17.80 -8.54
C ALA A 146 3.53 18.69 -7.56
N LEU A 147 4.23 18.07 -6.62
CA LEU A 147 5.17 18.71 -5.70
C LEU A 147 6.32 19.39 -6.48
N ALA A 148 6.86 18.71 -7.49
CA ALA A 148 7.90 19.24 -8.37
C ALA A 148 7.43 20.43 -9.24
N SER A 149 6.16 20.42 -9.64
CA SER A 149 5.53 21.56 -10.33
C SER A 149 5.37 22.76 -9.41
N THR A 150 4.95 22.53 -8.16
CA THR A 150 4.90 23.56 -7.11
C THR A 150 6.29 24.13 -6.82
N ALA A 151 7.31 23.27 -6.70
CA ALA A 151 8.71 23.67 -6.55
C ALA A 151 9.22 24.57 -7.69
N THR A 152 8.77 24.29 -8.92
CA THR A 152 9.06 25.09 -10.11
C THR A 152 8.42 26.48 -10.01
N SER A 153 7.16 26.55 -9.57
CA SER A 153 6.46 27.82 -9.30
C SER A 153 7.22 28.69 -8.29
N PHE A 154 7.66 28.11 -7.17
CA PHE A 154 8.47 28.84 -6.18
C PHE A 154 9.85 29.24 -6.72
N SER A 155 10.49 28.39 -7.53
CA SER A 155 11.77 28.71 -8.19
C SER A 155 11.63 29.90 -9.14
N LEU A 156 10.52 29.99 -9.88
CA LEU A 156 10.19 31.13 -10.73
C LEU A 156 9.95 32.40 -9.93
N LEU A 157 9.17 32.33 -8.86
CA LEU A 157 8.94 33.48 -7.99
C LEU A 157 10.26 34.00 -7.39
N ALA A 158 11.11 33.12 -6.88
CA ALA A 158 12.41 33.50 -6.32
C ALA A 158 13.33 34.13 -7.38
N ALA A 159 13.45 33.50 -8.55
CA ALA A 159 14.25 34.01 -9.67
C ALA A 159 13.72 35.36 -10.19
N GLY A 160 12.40 35.56 -10.17
CA GLY A 160 11.72 36.79 -10.54
C GLY A 160 11.78 37.90 -9.48
N GLY A 161 12.38 37.65 -8.32
CA GLY A 161 12.50 38.63 -7.24
C GLY A 161 11.33 38.67 -6.26
N GLY A 162 10.39 37.73 -6.36
CA GLY A 162 9.18 37.64 -5.51
C GLY A 162 9.48 37.44 -4.03
N PHE A 163 10.68 36.99 -3.66
CA PHE A 163 11.15 36.89 -2.27
C PHE A 163 12.38 37.77 -2.01
N GLY A 164 12.55 38.82 -2.83
CA GLY A 164 13.79 39.60 -2.93
C GLY A 164 14.72 39.06 -4.03
N PRO A 165 15.80 39.78 -4.38
CA PRO A 165 16.65 39.41 -5.51
C PRO A 165 17.37 38.07 -5.28
N SER A 166 16.92 36.99 -5.92
CA SER A 166 17.54 35.66 -5.88
C SER A 166 17.65 35.06 -7.29
N PRO A 167 18.69 35.39 -8.08
CA PRO A 167 18.86 34.81 -9.41
C PRO A 167 19.19 33.31 -9.40
N ALA A 168 19.39 32.72 -8.21
CA ALA A 168 19.65 31.29 -8.00
C ALA A 168 18.39 30.50 -7.59
N GLY A 169 17.19 31.07 -7.82
CA GLY A 169 15.92 30.42 -7.50
C GLY A 169 15.84 30.07 -6.01
N LEU A 170 15.49 28.82 -5.71
CA LEU A 170 15.31 28.30 -4.35
C LEU A 170 16.60 27.89 -3.62
N VAL A 171 17.73 27.82 -4.31
CA VAL A 171 19.02 27.40 -3.72
C VAL A 171 19.38 28.13 -2.41
N PRO A 172 19.25 29.46 -2.27
CA PRO A 172 19.60 30.15 -1.02
C PRO A 172 18.60 29.97 0.12
N PHE A 173 17.45 29.33 -0.10
CA PHE A 173 16.39 29.17 0.91
C PHE A 173 16.64 27.95 1.80
N THR A 174 17.87 27.85 2.32
CA THR A 174 18.30 26.73 3.18
C THR A 174 17.77 26.83 4.59
N THR A 175 17.32 28.01 5.02
CA THR A 175 16.81 28.26 6.37
C THR A 175 15.32 28.56 6.40
N LEU A 176 14.61 28.52 5.27
CA LEU A 176 13.16 28.65 5.23
C LEU A 176 12.59 27.25 5.05
N THR A 177 11.95 26.70 6.09
CA THR A 177 11.24 25.41 5.96
C THR A 177 9.80 25.61 5.52
N VAL A 178 9.14 24.53 5.09
CA VAL A 178 7.71 24.55 4.79
C VAL A 178 6.91 25.07 5.97
N ASP A 179 7.16 24.57 7.19
CA ASP A 179 6.48 25.05 8.39
C ASP A 179 6.78 26.52 8.69
N THR A 180 8.04 26.97 8.58
CA THR A 180 8.35 28.39 8.77
C THR A 180 7.56 29.26 7.81
N PHE A 181 7.46 28.86 6.53
CA PHE A 181 6.68 29.60 5.54
C PHE A 181 5.19 29.57 5.87
N ALA A 182 4.63 28.39 6.11
CA ALA A 182 3.22 28.15 6.34
C ALA A 182 2.70 28.81 7.63
N SER A 183 3.46 28.69 8.72
CA SER A 183 3.15 29.24 10.04
C SER A 183 3.50 30.74 10.18
N SER A 184 4.01 31.37 9.11
CA SER A 184 4.21 32.83 9.03
C SER A 184 3.06 33.52 8.30
N ALA A 185 2.85 34.81 8.57
CA ALA A 185 1.99 35.66 7.77
C ALA A 185 2.83 36.50 6.81
N TRP A 186 2.30 36.82 5.63
CA TRP A 186 3.03 37.52 4.57
C TRP A 186 2.22 38.65 3.93
N ASN A 187 2.88 39.76 3.64
CA ASN A 187 2.34 40.83 2.82
C ASN A 187 2.68 40.57 1.35
N ILE A 188 1.64 40.44 0.53
CA ILE A 188 1.72 40.16 -0.91
C ILE A 188 1.14 41.30 -1.77
N THR A 189 0.91 42.48 -1.18
CA THR A 189 0.42 43.66 -1.92
C THR A 189 1.46 44.29 -2.85
N GLY A 190 2.75 44.02 -2.59
CA GLY A 190 3.88 44.52 -3.36
C GLY A 190 4.47 43.47 -4.31
N PRO A 191 5.46 43.86 -5.15
CA PRO A 191 6.16 42.94 -6.04
C PRO A 191 7.06 41.93 -5.31
N VAL A 192 7.28 42.13 -4.01
CA VAL A 192 8.07 41.28 -3.14
C VAL A 192 7.18 40.84 -1.98
N ILE A 193 7.12 39.54 -1.75
CA ILE A 193 6.49 38.91 -0.60
C ILE A 193 7.38 39.19 0.62
N THR A 194 6.83 39.89 1.61
CA THR A 194 7.56 40.29 2.82
C THR A 194 6.85 39.80 4.08
N GLY A 195 7.61 39.43 5.11
CA GLY A 195 7.03 38.93 6.36
C GLY A 195 6.10 39.96 7.01
N ALA A 196 4.94 39.50 7.47
CA ALA A 196 3.90 40.28 8.13
C ALA A 196 3.55 39.77 9.54
N GLY A 197 4.32 38.82 10.08
CA GLY A 197 4.15 38.27 11.43
C GLY A 197 4.00 36.75 11.40
N PHE A 198 3.27 36.23 12.39
CA PHE A 198 2.92 34.81 12.49
C PHE A 198 1.52 34.57 11.95
N ALA A 199 1.26 33.35 11.48
CA ALA A 199 -0.07 32.93 11.09
C ALA A 199 -1.06 33.05 12.26
N THR A 200 -2.32 33.36 11.97
CA THR A 200 -3.36 33.64 12.99
C THR A 200 -4.16 32.40 13.41
N GLY A 201 -3.93 31.25 12.78
CA GLY A 201 -4.61 29.99 13.02
C GLY A 201 -4.04 28.86 12.15
N THR A 202 -4.64 27.67 12.24
CA THR A 202 -4.26 26.46 11.48
C THR A 202 -5.24 26.11 10.37
N SER A 203 -6.25 26.95 10.14
CA SER A 203 -7.25 26.80 9.08
C SER A 203 -7.68 28.18 8.60
N ASP A 204 -7.87 28.33 7.29
CA ASP A 204 -8.28 29.58 6.67
C ASP A 204 -8.93 29.35 5.29
N SER A 205 -9.42 30.41 4.66
CA SER A 205 -9.94 30.41 3.30
C SER A 205 -8.94 29.84 2.28
N VAL A 206 -9.42 29.04 1.33
CA VAL A 206 -8.59 28.56 0.19
C VAL A 206 -8.17 29.68 -0.76
N VAL A 207 -8.85 30.83 -0.71
CA VAL A 207 -8.53 32.02 -1.48
C VAL A 207 -7.90 33.08 -0.58
N ILE A 208 -6.95 33.84 -1.13
CA ILE A 208 -6.38 35.03 -0.49
C ILE A 208 -7.49 36.02 -0.16
N ASP A 209 -7.65 36.35 1.13
CA ASP A 209 -8.64 37.29 1.63
C ASP A 209 -8.05 38.42 2.51
N ASN A 210 -6.77 38.30 2.91
CA ASN A 210 -6.04 39.31 3.67
C ASN A 210 -4.63 39.55 3.09
N PRO A 211 -4.51 40.17 1.90
CA PRO A 211 -3.23 40.29 1.18
C PRO A 211 -2.15 41.11 1.89
N THR A 212 -2.49 41.85 2.96
CA THR A 212 -1.51 42.59 3.78
C THR A 212 -0.83 41.75 4.85
N ALA A 213 -1.43 40.62 5.24
CA ALA A 213 -0.92 39.72 6.28
C ALA A 213 -1.56 38.33 6.11
N GLU A 214 -1.40 37.76 4.92
CA GLU A 214 -2.03 36.50 4.53
C GLU A 214 -1.30 35.32 5.17
N ASN A 215 -2.03 34.29 5.59
CA ASN A 215 -1.42 33.10 6.18
C ASN A 215 -0.56 32.36 5.13
N GLY A 216 0.64 31.93 5.53
CA GLY A 216 1.59 31.32 4.61
C GLY A 216 1.09 30.03 3.97
N TYR A 217 0.31 29.22 4.70
CA TYR A 217 -0.31 28.02 4.13
C TYR A 217 -1.39 28.34 3.09
N VAL A 218 -2.06 29.50 3.17
CA VAL A 218 -2.99 29.98 2.12
C VAL A 218 -2.21 30.37 0.86
N ILE A 219 -1.06 31.02 1.02
CA ILE A 219 -0.17 31.34 -0.11
C ILE A 219 0.41 30.07 -0.72
N LEU A 220 0.89 29.14 0.10
CA LEU A 220 1.39 27.84 -0.32
C LEU A 220 0.32 27.09 -1.13
N ASN A 221 -0.91 27.05 -0.62
CA ASN A 221 -2.06 26.49 -1.32
C ASN A 221 -2.36 27.18 -2.64
N THR A 222 -2.37 28.51 -2.67
CA THR A 222 -2.63 29.26 -3.89
C THR A 222 -1.58 28.96 -4.95
N ILE A 223 -0.29 28.91 -4.58
CA ILE A 223 0.81 28.59 -5.50
C ILE A 223 0.75 27.12 -5.94
N ALA A 224 0.45 26.19 -5.03
CA ALA A 224 0.37 24.76 -5.34
C ALA A 224 -0.82 24.44 -6.25
N GLN A 225 -2.00 24.99 -5.96
CA GLN A 225 -3.24 24.67 -6.68
C GLN A 225 -3.43 25.53 -7.93
N THR A 226 -3.26 26.86 -7.81
CA THR A 226 -3.62 27.84 -8.84
C THR A 226 -2.56 28.95 -9.01
N PRO A 227 -1.33 28.61 -9.44
CA PRO A 227 -0.18 29.52 -9.46
C PRO A 227 -0.37 30.77 -10.34
N ALA A 228 -1.36 30.77 -11.25
CA ALA A 228 -1.72 31.92 -12.07
C ALA A 228 -2.08 33.18 -11.26
N GLY A 229 -2.55 33.03 -10.01
CA GLY A 229 -2.77 34.15 -9.09
C GLY A 229 -1.50 34.96 -8.78
N PHE A 230 -0.33 34.36 -8.95
CA PHE A 230 0.99 34.98 -8.79
C PHE A 230 1.68 35.29 -10.13
N LEU A 231 0.91 35.41 -11.22
CA LEU A 231 1.41 35.63 -12.59
C LEU A 231 2.33 34.50 -13.10
N LEU A 232 2.18 33.31 -12.53
CA LEU A 232 2.91 32.12 -12.96
C LEU A 232 2.09 31.31 -13.98
N PRO A 233 2.72 30.41 -14.75
CA PRO A 233 2.02 29.58 -15.70
C PRO A 233 1.01 28.63 -15.04
N ALA A 234 -0.23 28.63 -15.51
CA ALA A 234 -1.31 27.82 -14.95
C ALA A 234 -1.07 26.30 -15.03
N PHE A 235 -0.29 25.83 -16.01
CA PHE A 235 0.02 24.40 -16.17
C PHE A 235 0.88 23.81 -15.04
N LEU A 236 1.46 24.66 -14.18
CA LEU A 236 2.19 24.22 -12.98
C LEU A 236 1.28 23.96 -11.78
N GLY A 237 -0.02 24.27 -11.89
CA GLY A 237 -0.98 24.09 -10.81
C GLY A 237 -1.49 22.66 -10.67
N ASN A 238 -1.62 22.21 -9.43
CA ASN A 238 -2.20 20.91 -9.08
C ASN A 238 -3.73 20.87 -9.27
N ASN A 239 -4.44 22.01 -9.28
CA ASN A 239 -5.89 22.05 -9.51
C ASN A 239 -6.70 21.05 -8.65
N SER A 240 -6.27 20.83 -7.40
CA SER A 240 -6.86 19.87 -6.47
C SER A 240 -6.89 18.42 -6.97
N THR A 241 -6.00 18.01 -7.86
CA THR A 241 -5.93 16.61 -8.35
C THR A 241 -5.26 15.67 -7.35
N THR A 242 -4.26 16.16 -6.61
CA THR A 242 -3.55 15.38 -5.58
C THR A 242 -3.59 16.08 -4.22
N ALA A 243 -3.39 15.31 -3.15
CA ALA A 243 -3.37 15.76 -1.76
C ALA A 243 -2.07 16.50 -1.40
N LEU A 244 -1.71 17.56 -2.14
CA LEU A 244 -0.57 18.42 -1.80
C LEU A 244 -0.82 19.22 -0.52
N MET A 245 -2.02 19.76 -0.39
CA MET A 245 -2.50 20.57 0.73
C MET A 245 -3.76 19.93 1.32
N ASP A 246 -3.96 20.04 2.63
CA ASP A 246 -5.19 19.60 3.29
C ASP A 246 -6.29 20.63 3.03
N VAL A 247 -7.20 20.30 2.10
CA VAL A 247 -8.25 21.18 1.63
C VAL A 247 -9.61 20.54 1.88
N GLU A 248 -10.42 21.21 2.67
CA GLU A 248 -11.78 20.82 2.98
C GLU A 248 -12.78 21.61 2.13
N GLY A 249 -13.92 20.98 1.85
CA GLY A 249 -14.96 21.56 1.03
C GLY A 249 -16.34 20.98 1.30
N THR A 250 -17.37 21.62 0.76
CA THR A 250 -18.75 21.12 0.78
C THR A 250 -19.26 21.00 -0.65
N ASN A 251 -19.92 19.89 -0.98
CA ASN A 251 -20.46 19.61 -2.32
C ASN A 251 -19.42 19.74 -3.45
N GLY A 252 -18.18 19.29 -3.22
CA GLY A 252 -17.11 19.34 -4.22
C GLY A 252 -16.49 20.73 -4.45
N VAL A 253 -16.82 21.72 -3.61
CA VAL A 253 -16.20 23.05 -3.64
C VAL A 253 -15.28 23.20 -2.44
N ALA A 254 -13.99 23.33 -2.71
CA ALA A 254 -12.98 23.65 -1.71
C ALA A 254 -13.27 25.03 -1.08
N THR A 255 -13.28 25.10 0.25
CA THR A 255 -13.57 26.34 1.01
C THR A 255 -12.50 26.67 2.02
N THR A 256 -11.92 25.65 2.65
CA THR A 256 -10.96 25.81 3.74
C THR A 256 -9.68 25.07 3.40
N VAL A 257 -8.53 25.68 3.69
CA VAL A 257 -7.24 25.01 3.72
C VAL A 257 -6.74 24.96 5.15
N ASN A 258 -6.21 23.81 5.53
CA ASN A 258 -5.67 23.53 6.84
C ASN A 258 -4.14 23.40 6.79
N TRP A 259 -3.50 23.64 7.93
CA TRP A 259 -2.09 23.42 8.16
C TRP A 259 -1.90 22.77 9.54
N ASN A 260 -1.69 21.46 9.57
CA ASN A 260 -1.66 20.67 10.81
C ASN A 260 -0.46 19.70 10.90
N PRO A 261 0.79 20.14 10.65
CA PRO A 261 1.94 19.25 10.58
C PRO A 261 2.32 18.58 11.93
N THR A 262 1.78 19.07 13.06
CA THR A 262 2.21 18.62 14.40
C THR A 262 1.27 17.63 15.08
N VAL A 263 0.01 17.55 14.65
CA VAL A 263 -1.03 16.76 15.34
C VAL A 263 -1.62 15.69 14.43
N ASN A 264 -2.00 16.06 13.21
CA ASN A 264 -2.64 15.14 12.26
C ASN A 264 -2.29 15.59 10.83
N PRO A 265 -1.08 15.31 10.34
CA PRO A 265 -0.72 15.57 8.95
C PRO A 265 -1.58 14.72 7.99
N GLN A 266 -2.28 15.37 7.05
CA GLN A 266 -3.19 14.70 6.11
C GLN A 266 -2.85 14.95 4.63
N ALA A 267 -1.89 15.84 4.35
CA ALA A 267 -1.45 16.14 2.99
C ALA A 267 0.09 16.14 2.87
N ALA A 268 0.58 16.05 1.64
CA ALA A 268 2.00 15.88 1.35
C ALA A 268 2.90 16.94 2.02
N PHE A 269 2.48 18.22 2.02
CA PHE A 269 3.25 19.27 2.69
C PHE A 269 3.21 19.20 4.22
N ASP A 270 2.12 18.72 4.82
CA ASP A 270 2.03 18.54 6.29
C ASP A 270 3.04 17.49 6.78
N HIS A 271 3.36 16.52 5.93
CA HIS A 271 4.36 15.49 6.20
C HIS A 271 5.81 15.97 6.01
N MET A 272 6.02 17.19 5.49
CA MET A 272 7.34 17.77 5.19
C MET A 272 7.62 19.11 5.92
N PRO A 273 7.28 19.28 7.21
CA PRO A 273 7.35 20.59 7.87
C PRO A 273 8.78 21.14 7.99
N ASN A 274 9.77 20.25 8.06
CA ASN A 274 11.19 20.59 8.19
C ASN A 274 11.93 20.63 6.84
N ALA A 275 11.27 20.33 5.72
CA ALA A 275 11.87 20.43 4.40
C ALA A 275 12.16 21.89 4.10
N THR A 276 13.42 22.19 3.78
CA THR A 276 13.82 23.54 3.37
C THR A 276 13.32 23.82 1.96
N PHE A 277 13.01 25.08 1.63
CA PHE A 277 12.68 25.42 0.25
C PHE A 277 13.82 25.11 -0.74
N SER A 278 15.07 25.13 -0.27
CA SER A 278 16.23 24.67 -1.04
C SER A 278 16.16 23.18 -1.43
N THR A 279 15.54 22.32 -0.60
CA THR A 279 15.30 20.90 -0.94
C THR A 279 14.52 20.78 -2.25
N PHE A 280 13.51 21.63 -2.44
CA PHE A 280 12.65 21.60 -3.62
C PHE A 280 13.33 22.11 -4.90
N ASN A 281 14.47 22.81 -4.82
CA ASN A 281 15.26 23.14 -6.01
C ASN A 281 15.67 21.89 -6.79
N THR A 282 15.94 20.80 -6.07
CA THR A 282 16.39 19.53 -6.65
C THR A 282 15.35 18.92 -7.59
N PHE A 283 14.07 19.14 -7.31
CA PHE A 283 12.96 18.54 -8.06
C PHE A 283 12.37 19.49 -9.12
N SER A 284 12.77 20.76 -9.14
CA SER A 284 12.21 21.77 -10.04
C SER A 284 12.80 21.72 -11.45
N GLY A 285 11.97 22.09 -12.42
CA GLY A 285 12.32 22.15 -13.84
C GLY A 285 12.45 23.58 -14.38
N GLY A 286 13.10 23.71 -15.54
CA GLY A 286 13.39 24.96 -16.23
C GLY A 286 12.70 25.18 -17.57
N THR A 287 11.84 24.24 -18.02
CA THR A 287 11.26 24.21 -19.37
C THR A 287 10.56 25.54 -19.69
N GLY A 288 11.08 26.24 -20.69
CA GLY A 288 10.46 27.49 -21.19
C GLY A 288 10.76 28.74 -20.34
N PHE A 289 11.58 28.62 -19.30
CA PHE A 289 11.88 29.72 -18.36
C PHE A 289 13.32 30.23 -18.42
N GLY A 290 14.19 29.57 -19.20
CA GLY A 290 15.59 29.98 -19.35
C GLY A 290 16.47 29.66 -18.13
N PHE A 291 16.06 28.72 -17.28
CA PHE A 291 16.89 28.23 -16.19
C PHE A 291 18.05 27.38 -16.72
N PRO A 292 19.22 27.42 -16.05
CA PRO A 292 20.43 26.74 -16.51
C PRO A 292 20.43 25.22 -16.26
N GLY A 293 19.52 24.68 -15.44
CA GLY A 293 19.49 23.28 -15.03
C GLY A 293 18.54 22.36 -15.79
N ALA A 294 18.00 21.38 -15.07
CA ALA A 294 17.05 20.40 -15.59
C ALA A 294 15.89 21.11 -16.29
N GLN A 295 15.63 20.77 -17.55
CA GLN A 295 14.50 21.38 -18.24
C GLN A 295 13.19 20.82 -17.69
N GLN A 296 13.10 19.52 -17.46
CA GLN A 296 11.90 18.89 -16.91
C GLN A 296 11.97 18.81 -15.38
N SER A 297 10.83 19.04 -14.72
CA SER A 297 10.64 18.77 -13.30
C SER A 297 10.68 17.26 -13.05
N MET A 298 10.80 16.86 -11.78
CA MET A 298 10.80 15.44 -11.41
C MET A 298 9.57 14.70 -11.94
N THR A 299 9.79 13.51 -12.49
CA THR A 299 8.77 12.56 -12.94
C THR A 299 8.70 11.34 -12.02
N THR A 300 7.76 10.44 -12.29
CA THR A 300 7.66 9.15 -11.63
C THR A 300 7.52 8.03 -12.66
N SER A 301 8.00 6.84 -12.32
CA SER A 301 7.83 5.63 -13.12
C SER A 301 7.46 4.44 -12.23
N TYR A 302 6.74 3.47 -12.80
CA TYR A 302 6.41 2.21 -12.16
C TYR A 302 7.04 1.08 -12.97
N VAL A 303 7.93 0.31 -12.35
CA VAL A 303 8.69 -0.76 -12.99
C VAL A 303 8.37 -2.06 -12.25
N VAL A 304 8.03 -3.10 -13.00
CA VAL A 304 7.88 -4.46 -12.47
C VAL A 304 9.16 -5.22 -12.81
N ASP A 305 9.86 -5.69 -11.80
CA ASP A 305 11.12 -6.44 -11.88
C ASP A 305 10.97 -7.75 -11.09
N ASN A 306 10.01 -8.57 -11.54
CA ASN A 306 9.75 -9.88 -10.96
C ASN A 306 10.72 -10.92 -11.55
N PRO A 307 11.05 -11.97 -10.79
CA PRO A 307 11.97 -13.00 -11.24
C PRO A 307 11.43 -13.75 -12.48
N ASP A 308 12.14 -13.64 -13.59
CA ASP A 308 11.87 -14.41 -14.81
C ASP A 308 12.57 -15.79 -14.74
N ASP A 309 11.93 -16.83 -15.28
CA ASP A 309 12.46 -18.20 -15.42
C ASP A 309 12.86 -18.90 -14.10
N GLU A 310 12.39 -18.41 -12.95
CA GLU A 310 12.58 -19.07 -11.65
C GLU A 310 11.40 -19.99 -11.27
N ALA A 311 11.64 -20.89 -10.33
CA ALA A 311 10.63 -21.79 -9.78
C ALA A 311 10.57 -21.69 -8.25
N ASN A 312 9.41 -22.06 -7.71
CA ASN A 312 9.19 -22.30 -6.30
C ASN A 312 9.20 -23.81 -6.05
N ALA A 313 9.64 -24.25 -4.87
CA ALA A 313 9.69 -25.66 -4.53
C ALA A 313 9.33 -25.90 -3.07
N GLY A 314 8.48 -26.90 -2.83
CA GLY A 314 8.03 -27.24 -1.50
C GLY A 314 7.75 -28.72 -1.33
N PHE A 315 7.64 -29.14 -0.08
CA PHE A 315 7.19 -30.47 0.25
C PHE A 315 6.27 -30.44 1.48
N ARG A 316 5.41 -31.43 1.55
CA ARG A 316 4.52 -31.66 2.68
C ARG A 316 4.60 -33.13 3.09
N TRP A 317 4.64 -33.35 4.40
CA TRP A 317 4.44 -34.66 4.98
C TRP A 317 3.19 -34.65 5.86
N LYS A 318 2.32 -35.64 5.67
CA LYS A 318 1.11 -35.88 6.46
C LYS A 318 1.18 -37.23 7.13
N ASN A 319 0.62 -37.33 8.33
CA ASN A 319 0.42 -38.60 9.02
C ASN A 319 -0.65 -38.47 10.11
N ALA A 320 -1.05 -39.60 10.70
CA ALA A 320 -1.98 -39.66 11.82
C ALA A 320 -1.34 -40.40 13.02
N THR A 321 -1.61 -39.92 14.23
CA THR A 321 -1.22 -40.62 15.46
C THR A 321 -2.21 -41.75 15.77
N ALA A 322 -1.78 -42.72 16.59
CA ALA A 322 -2.67 -43.79 17.07
C ALA A 322 -3.85 -43.26 17.92
N SER A 323 -3.75 -42.04 18.45
CA SER A 323 -4.81 -41.38 19.21
C SER A 323 -5.80 -40.60 18.34
N GLY A 324 -5.67 -40.66 17.01
CA GLY A 324 -6.60 -40.01 16.08
C GLY A 324 -6.29 -38.54 15.77
N ILE A 325 -5.06 -38.08 16.02
CA ILE A 325 -4.63 -36.72 15.63
C ILE A 325 -4.02 -36.80 14.23
N ASN A 326 -4.61 -36.11 13.27
CA ASN A 326 -4.02 -35.89 11.97
C ASN A 326 -3.08 -34.69 12.05
N TYR A 327 -1.92 -34.77 11.39
CA TYR A 327 -0.99 -33.64 11.35
C TYR A 327 -0.25 -33.56 10.02
N SER A 328 0.24 -32.36 9.72
CA SER A 328 1.11 -32.10 8.58
C SER A 328 2.29 -31.21 8.95
N LEU A 329 3.40 -31.40 8.25
CA LEU A 329 4.56 -30.53 8.25
C LEU A 329 4.87 -30.14 6.81
N ASN A 330 5.00 -28.83 6.57
CA ASN A 330 5.16 -28.24 5.25
C ASN A 330 6.42 -27.39 5.22
N TYR A 331 7.16 -27.42 4.12
CA TYR A 331 8.24 -26.47 3.87
C TYR A 331 8.13 -25.98 2.43
N PHE A 332 8.23 -24.67 2.23
CA PHE A 332 8.16 -24.04 0.92
C PHE A 332 9.26 -23.00 0.79
N TYR A 333 10.12 -23.17 -0.21
CA TYR A 333 11.08 -22.16 -0.62
C TYR A 333 10.54 -21.50 -1.88
N HIS A 334 10.11 -20.25 -1.76
CA HIS A 334 9.32 -19.61 -2.79
C HIS A 334 9.52 -18.10 -2.81
N TYR A 335 9.11 -17.47 -3.90
CA TYR A 335 8.89 -16.04 -3.92
C TYR A 335 7.56 -15.70 -3.24
N ASP A 336 7.58 -14.74 -2.32
CA ASP A 336 6.37 -14.23 -1.69
C ASP A 336 5.40 -13.76 -2.78
N SER A 337 4.16 -14.19 -2.66
CA SER A 337 3.11 -13.78 -3.59
C SER A 337 2.72 -12.32 -3.36
N ASN A 338 2.98 -11.75 -2.17
CA ASN A 338 2.83 -10.33 -1.94
C ASN A 338 4.02 -9.57 -2.54
N PRO A 339 3.80 -8.75 -3.59
CA PRO A 339 4.86 -7.93 -4.16
C PRO A 339 5.27 -6.80 -3.20
N VAL A 340 6.50 -6.34 -3.37
CA VAL A 340 7.14 -5.29 -2.57
C VAL A 340 7.48 -4.14 -3.50
N VAL A 341 7.14 -2.91 -3.09
CA VAL A 341 7.50 -1.71 -3.86
C VAL A 341 8.59 -0.94 -3.14
N ASP A 342 9.74 -0.80 -3.80
CA ASP A 342 10.86 0.03 -3.34
C ASP A 342 10.91 1.37 -4.11
N LEU A 343 11.39 2.41 -3.44
CA LEU A 343 11.55 3.74 -4.00
C LEU A 343 13.01 4.06 -4.25
N SER A 344 13.33 4.54 -5.46
CA SER A 344 14.68 5.00 -5.78
C SER A 344 14.67 6.14 -6.79
N LEU A 345 15.69 7.01 -6.71
CA LEU A 345 15.84 8.12 -7.63
C LEU A 345 16.75 7.75 -8.80
N HIS A 346 16.30 8.06 -10.02
CA HIS A 346 17.03 7.81 -11.26
C HIS A 346 17.16 9.07 -12.10
N ASP A 347 18.19 9.15 -12.93
CA ASP A 347 18.26 10.14 -13.99
C ASP A 347 17.17 9.84 -15.02
N ALA A 348 16.26 10.79 -15.24
CA ALA A 348 15.07 10.58 -16.07
C ALA A 348 15.37 10.31 -17.56
N THR A 349 16.59 10.58 -18.01
CA THR A 349 17.00 10.40 -19.42
C THR A 349 17.79 9.12 -19.62
N THR A 350 18.72 8.82 -18.72
CA THR A 350 19.64 7.68 -18.84
C THR A 350 19.19 6.46 -18.04
N GLY A 351 18.29 6.63 -17.07
CA GLY A 351 17.85 5.59 -16.14
C GLY A 351 18.89 5.21 -15.08
N ALA A 352 20.04 5.89 -15.04
CA ALA A 352 21.10 5.61 -14.06
C ALA A 352 20.63 5.97 -12.63
N PRO A 353 20.95 5.15 -11.62
CA PRO A 353 20.62 5.46 -10.22
C PRO A 353 21.32 6.73 -9.74
N LEU A 354 20.62 7.50 -8.90
CA LEU A 354 21.10 8.71 -8.25
C LEU A 354 21.33 8.47 -6.77
N VAL A 355 21.90 9.46 -6.08
CA VAL A 355 22.14 9.41 -4.64
C VAL A 355 21.60 10.66 -3.97
N THR A 356 21.01 10.47 -2.81
CA THR A 356 20.50 11.52 -1.94
C THR A 356 21.58 11.99 -0.96
N GLU A 357 21.86 13.29 -0.93
CA GLU A 357 22.76 13.93 0.03
C GLU A 357 21.97 14.84 0.98
N LEU A 358 22.13 14.63 2.29
CA LEU A 358 21.58 15.51 3.32
C LEU A 358 22.64 16.51 3.75
N ARG A 359 22.30 17.79 3.78
CA ARG A 359 23.22 18.87 4.17
C ARG A 359 22.59 19.83 5.17
N ASN A 360 23.27 20.07 6.28
CA ASN A 360 22.88 21.10 7.25
C ASN A 360 23.54 22.45 6.89
N GLY A 361 22.95 23.56 7.35
CA GLY A 361 23.47 24.91 7.16
C GLY A 361 25.00 25.00 7.32
N ALA A 362 25.65 25.69 6.37
CA ALA A 362 27.10 25.72 6.10
C ALA A 362 27.72 24.47 5.43
N ASN A 363 26.91 23.71 4.67
CA ASN A 363 27.34 22.73 3.65
C ASN A 363 27.85 21.37 4.15
N ALA A 364 27.75 21.08 5.45
CA ALA A 364 28.23 19.82 6.01
C ALA A 364 27.28 18.66 5.65
N LEU A 365 27.85 17.56 5.14
CA LEU A 365 27.11 16.31 4.93
C LEU A 365 26.61 15.76 6.26
N VAL A 366 25.36 15.29 6.26
CA VAL A 366 24.69 14.69 7.41
C VAL A 366 24.26 13.28 7.04
N SER A 367 24.42 12.33 7.95
CA SER A 367 23.89 10.97 7.77
C SER A 367 22.39 10.94 8.07
N ARG A 368 21.63 10.10 7.35
CA ARG A 368 20.23 9.75 7.68
C ARG A 368 20.05 9.35 9.15
N ASN A 369 21.08 8.81 9.80
CA ASN A 369 21.03 8.38 11.20
C ASN A 369 21.32 9.51 12.22
N SER A 370 21.62 10.73 11.77
CA SER A 370 22.00 11.83 12.67
C SER A 370 20.82 12.33 13.52
N ALA A 371 21.03 12.45 14.83
CA ALA A 371 20.06 13.09 15.74
C ALA A 371 19.82 14.57 15.42
N SER A 372 20.74 15.23 14.69
CA SER A 372 20.57 16.63 14.28
C SER A 372 19.38 16.84 13.34
N LEU A 373 18.91 15.80 12.67
CA LEU A 373 17.75 15.87 11.78
C LEU A 373 16.42 16.07 12.54
N SER A 374 16.43 15.87 13.86
CA SER A 374 15.22 15.99 14.69
C SER A 374 14.96 17.39 15.22
N ASP A 375 15.89 18.35 15.08
CA ASP A 375 15.76 19.68 15.66
C ASP A 375 16.04 20.78 14.64
N ALA A 376 15.00 21.13 13.88
CA ALA A 376 15.09 22.20 12.89
C ALA A 376 15.28 23.60 13.52
N SER A 377 15.05 23.75 14.83
CA SER A 377 15.32 25.00 15.55
C SER A 377 16.82 25.22 15.80
N ALA A 378 17.59 24.13 15.92
CA ALA A 378 19.04 24.15 16.06
C ALA A 378 19.80 24.15 14.72
N GLY A 379 19.16 23.68 13.65
CA GLY A 379 19.72 23.70 12.30
C GLY A 379 18.83 22.99 11.29
N THR A 380 18.67 23.59 10.12
CA THR A 380 17.83 23.07 9.03
C THR A 380 18.61 22.16 8.10
N THR A 381 17.93 21.19 7.50
CA THR A 381 18.54 20.25 6.55
C THR A 381 17.96 20.40 5.15
N THR A 382 18.84 20.54 4.18
CA THR A 382 18.53 20.52 2.75
C THR A 382 18.84 19.15 2.17
N VAL A 383 17.90 18.60 1.42
CA VAL A 383 18.08 17.34 0.67
C VAL A 383 18.44 17.68 -0.78
N LEU A 384 19.57 17.16 -1.25
CA LEU A 384 20.07 17.31 -2.60
C LEU A 384 20.16 15.95 -3.29
N VAL A 385 20.05 15.93 -4.60
CA VAL A 385 20.24 14.72 -5.41
C VAL A 385 21.42 14.92 -6.36
N ALA A 386 22.30 13.95 -6.39
CA ALA A 386 23.48 13.93 -7.24
C ALA A 386 23.59 12.61 -8.00
N ASN A 387 24.43 12.59 -9.04
CA ASN A 387 24.87 11.32 -9.62
C ASN A 387 25.72 10.54 -8.61
N GLN A 388 25.89 9.23 -8.81
CA GLN A 388 26.65 8.38 -7.89
C GLN A 388 28.09 8.87 -7.63
N ALA A 389 28.68 9.63 -8.54
CA ALA A 389 30.02 10.19 -8.41
C ALA A 389 30.07 11.51 -7.60
N GLY A 390 28.93 12.12 -7.26
CA GLY A 390 28.86 13.43 -6.58
C GLY A 390 29.38 14.60 -7.43
N THR A 391 29.44 14.44 -8.75
CA THR A 391 30.03 15.41 -9.69
C THR A 391 28.98 16.22 -10.45
N GLN A 392 27.74 15.76 -10.46
CA GLN A 392 26.59 16.45 -11.05
C GLN A 392 25.42 16.44 -10.08
N TYR A 393 24.86 17.62 -9.82
CA TYR A 393 23.62 17.79 -9.07
C TYR A 393 22.43 18.01 -10.00
N TYR A 394 21.23 17.74 -9.50
CA TYR A 394 19.98 17.85 -10.25
C TYR A 394 19.12 18.99 -9.71
N GLY A 395 18.24 19.52 -10.57
CA GLY A 395 17.34 20.64 -10.26
C GLY A 395 17.47 21.84 -11.20
N ALA A 396 16.72 22.91 -10.92
CA ALA A 396 16.71 24.11 -11.75
C ALA A 396 17.99 24.95 -11.67
N PHE A 397 18.60 25.02 -10.49
CA PHE A 397 19.81 25.83 -10.23
C PHE A 397 20.90 25.04 -9.50
N ASN A 398 22.15 25.45 -9.70
CA ASN A 398 23.31 24.75 -9.14
C ASN A 398 23.44 25.02 -7.63
N PRO A 399 23.43 24.01 -6.75
CA PRO A 399 23.56 24.22 -5.31
C PRO A 399 24.92 24.85 -4.90
N ASN A 400 25.94 24.79 -5.76
CA ASN A 400 27.23 25.45 -5.52
C ASN A 400 27.15 26.99 -5.50
N THR A 401 26.08 27.62 -5.99
CA THR A 401 25.99 29.10 -5.99
C THR A 401 26.05 29.69 -4.59
N VAL A 402 25.68 28.92 -3.57
CA VAL A 402 25.81 29.28 -2.15
C VAL A 402 26.68 28.29 -1.35
N GLY A 403 27.43 27.43 -2.06
CA GLY A 403 28.39 26.49 -1.48
C GLY A 403 27.82 25.14 -1.03
N LEU A 404 26.53 24.85 -1.25
CA LEU A 404 25.91 23.62 -0.77
C LEU A 404 26.42 22.37 -1.46
N GLY A 405 26.85 22.42 -2.72
CA GLY A 405 27.39 21.25 -3.41
C GLY A 405 28.91 21.10 -3.25
N THR A 406 29.44 20.01 -3.79
CA THR A 406 30.89 19.77 -3.83
C THR A 406 31.56 20.76 -4.80
N PRO A 407 32.62 21.49 -4.39
CA PRO A 407 33.33 22.41 -5.28
C PRO A 407 33.77 21.76 -6.59
N GLY A 408 33.46 22.40 -7.71
CA GLY A 408 33.76 21.89 -9.05
C GLY A 408 32.70 20.95 -9.64
N SER A 409 31.64 20.63 -8.90
CA SER A 409 30.49 19.90 -9.45
C SER A 409 29.65 20.79 -10.38
N SER A 410 29.01 20.15 -11.36
CA SER A 410 28.17 20.80 -12.37
C SER A 410 26.69 20.53 -12.12
N LEU A 411 25.82 21.24 -12.86
CA LEU A 411 24.38 21.02 -12.84
C LEU A 411 24.01 20.13 -14.02
N SER A 412 23.21 19.10 -13.78
CA SER A 412 22.65 18.24 -14.82
C SER A 412 21.60 18.99 -15.63
N THR A 413 21.53 18.69 -16.93
CA THR A 413 20.43 19.14 -17.80
C THR A 413 19.25 18.17 -17.80
N ASN A 414 19.43 16.98 -17.22
CA ASN A 414 18.41 15.94 -17.14
C ASN A 414 17.55 16.14 -15.89
N GLY A 415 16.30 15.68 -15.95
CA GLY A 415 15.41 15.61 -14.79
C GLY A 415 15.68 14.39 -13.91
N ILE A 416 14.93 14.29 -12.82
CA ILE A 416 14.92 13.14 -11.90
C ILE A 416 13.64 12.33 -12.14
N ASP A 417 13.74 11.01 -12.03
CA ASP A 417 12.62 10.08 -12.02
C ASP A 417 12.59 9.38 -10.66
N LEU A 418 11.51 9.56 -9.89
CA LEU A 418 11.25 8.75 -8.70
C LEU A 418 10.59 7.44 -9.14
N ARG A 419 11.37 6.37 -9.10
CA ARG A 419 10.97 5.05 -9.56
C ARG A 419 10.40 4.22 -8.43
N PHE A 420 9.23 3.66 -8.70
CA PHE A 420 8.56 2.64 -7.89
C PHE A 420 8.89 1.29 -8.53
N THR A 421 9.68 0.47 -7.85
CA THR A 421 10.09 -0.85 -8.36
C THR A 421 9.34 -1.94 -7.61
N GLU A 422 8.39 -2.58 -8.28
CA GLU A 422 7.69 -3.76 -7.80
C GLU A 422 8.56 -5.00 -8.01
N THR A 423 8.80 -5.76 -6.94
CA THR A 423 9.57 -7.01 -6.95
C THR A 423 8.91 -8.08 -6.10
N GLN A 424 9.25 -9.35 -6.31
CA GLN A 424 8.92 -10.44 -5.38
C GLN A 424 10.17 -10.88 -4.63
N GLN A 425 10.06 -11.03 -3.30
CA GLN A 425 11.17 -11.45 -2.45
C GLN A 425 11.19 -12.97 -2.27
N ARG A 426 12.37 -13.58 -2.32
CA ARG A 426 12.56 -15.02 -2.08
C ARG A 426 12.58 -15.29 -0.56
N ILE A 427 11.68 -16.14 -0.08
CA ILE A 427 11.46 -16.42 1.35
C ILE A 427 11.46 -17.92 1.67
N HIS A 428 11.50 -18.21 2.97
CA HIS A 428 11.34 -19.56 3.51
C HIS A 428 10.08 -19.64 4.38
N SER A 429 9.19 -20.58 4.04
CA SER A 429 7.95 -20.81 4.79
C SER A 429 7.94 -22.21 5.40
N LEU A 430 7.84 -22.28 6.73
CA LEU A 430 7.70 -23.53 7.49
C LEU A 430 6.29 -23.60 8.08
N GLY A 431 5.52 -24.58 7.63
CA GLY A 431 4.13 -24.78 8.04
C GLY A 431 3.92 -26.03 8.87
N ALA A 432 2.93 -26.00 9.75
CA ALA A 432 2.41 -27.18 10.44
C ALA A 432 0.90 -27.06 10.61
N ALA A 433 0.18 -28.18 10.49
CA ALA A 433 -1.24 -28.25 10.81
C ALA A 433 -1.57 -29.48 11.64
N PHE A 434 -2.62 -29.41 12.43
CA PHE A 434 -3.23 -30.58 13.05
C PHE A 434 -4.75 -30.46 13.13
N ASP A 435 -5.42 -31.61 13.15
CA ASP A 435 -6.84 -31.71 13.47
C ASP A 435 -7.10 -32.97 14.31
N MET A 436 -8.10 -32.89 15.20
CA MET A 436 -8.57 -34.04 15.96
C MET A 436 -10.06 -33.94 16.27
N ALA A 437 -10.75 -35.07 16.21
CA ALA A 437 -12.12 -35.20 16.71
C ALA A 437 -12.11 -35.54 18.21
N VAL A 438 -13.00 -34.91 18.98
CA VAL A 438 -13.20 -35.12 20.41
C VAL A 438 -14.55 -35.80 20.62
N ASP A 439 -14.53 -37.13 20.70
CA ASP A 439 -15.75 -37.96 20.76
C ASP A 439 -16.36 -38.13 22.16
N GLN A 440 -15.78 -37.51 23.20
CA GLN A 440 -16.24 -37.67 24.60
C GLN A 440 -17.27 -36.61 25.05
N LEU A 441 -17.71 -35.74 24.15
CA LEU A 441 -18.67 -34.68 24.43
C LEU A 441 -20.05 -35.03 23.85
N GLU A 442 -21.12 -34.48 24.44
CA GLU A 442 -22.49 -34.63 23.92
C GLU A 442 -22.66 -33.99 22.52
N VAL A 443 -21.74 -33.12 22.12
CA VAL A 443 -21.69 -32.43 20.85
C VAL A 443 -20.41 -32.84 20.12
N PRO A 444 -20.47 -33.32 18.86
CA PRO A 444 -19.28 -33.58 18.05
C PRO A 444 -18.43 -32.31 17.94
N LEU A 445 -17.18 -32.41 18.40
CA LEU A 445 -16.21 -31.32 18.40
C LEU A 445 -14.99 -31.73 17.57
N VAL A 446 -14.58 -30.87 16.65
CA VAL A 446 -13.28 -30.98 15.96
C VAL A 446 -12.43 -29.78 16.37
N ILE A 447 -11.19 -30.03 16.78
CA ILE A 447 -10.20 -28.99 17.06
C ILE A 447 -9.20 -28.98 15.92
N ARG A 448 -8.91 -27.79 15.39
CA ARG A 448 -7.96 -27.57 14.30
C ARG A 448 -6.92 -26.53 14.71
N GLY A 449 -5.71 -26.68 14.20
CA GLY A 449 -4.66 -25.69 14.36
C GLY A 449 -3.74 -25.62 13.15
N GLU A 450 -3.36 -24.42 12.76
CA GLU A 450 -2.38 -24.15 11.72
C GLU A 450 -1.33 -23.18 12.22
N PHE A 451 -0.09 -23.38 11.81
CA PHE A 451 1.06 -22.56 12.18
C PHE A 451 1.91 -22.36 10.94
N LEU A 452 2.39 -21.14 10.75
CA LEU A 452 3.27 -20.75 9.66
C LEU A 452 4.35 -19.81 10.19
N TYR A 453 5.60 -20.16 9.94
CA TYR A 453 6.73 -19.27 10.13
C TYR A 453 7.28 -18.88 8.76
N ASP A 454 7.21 -17.59 8.44
CA ASP A 454 7.78 -17.01 7.23
C ASP A 454 9.05 -16.24 7.59
N LYS A 455 10.15 -16.52 6.89
CA LYS A 455 11.46 -15.90 7.10
C LYS A 455 11.85 -15.05 5.90
N ASP A 456 12.48 -13.90 6.16
CA ASP A 456 12.99 -12.95 5.15
C ASP A 456 11.88 -12.28 4.31
N VAL A 457 10.68 -12.12 4.87
CA VAL A 457 9.58 -11.38 4.24
C VAL A 457 9.89 -9.89 4.29
N MET A 458 9.44 -9.11 3.31
CA MET A 458 9.61 -7.65 3.35
C MET A 458 8.40 -6.96 3.97
N GLN A 459 8.63 -6.02 4.88
CA GLN A 459 7.61 -5.10 5.40
C GLN A 459 8.04 -3.65 5.18
N PRO A 460 7.09 -2.74 4.88
CA PRO A 460 7.41 -1.32 4.78
C PRO A 460 7.74 -0.75 6.16
N VAL A 461 8.81 0.03 6.23
CA VAL A 461 9.22 0.79 7.43
C VAL A 461 9.16 2.27 7.11
N VAL A 462 8.48 3.02 7.95
CA VAL A 462 8.28 4.47 7.83
C VAL A 462 9.20 5.19 8.81
N ASP A 463 10.07 6.08 8.33
CA ASP A 463 10.82 7.06 9.13
C ASP A 463 10.26 8.48 8.88
N LYS A 464 9.39 8.93 9.79
CA LYS A 464 8.74 10.24 9.70
C LYS A 464 9.72 11.42 9.83
N ARG A 465 10.92 11.27 10.40
CA ARG A 465 11.92 12.36 10.45
C ARG A 465 12.53 12.59 9.08
N LEU A 466 12.85 11.52 8.36
CA LEU A 466 13.35 11.62 6.99
C LEU A 466 12.26 12.18 6.06
N LEU A 467 11.01 11.75 6.26
CA LEU A 467 9.87 12.33 5.55
C LEU A 467 9.74 13.83 5.83
N SER A 468 9.89 14.24 7.10
CA SER A 468 9.73 15.63 7.53
C SER A 468 10.69 16.62 6.85
N ILE A 469 11.86 16.14 6.38
CA ILE A 469 12.88 16.96 5.70
C ILE A 469 12.82 16.81 4.16
N GLY A 470 11.90 15.99 3.64
CA GLY A 470 11.71 15.75 2.21
C GLY A 470 12.57 14.63 1.61
N ASP A 471 13.14 13.73 2.43
CA ASP A 471 13.89 12.55 1.97
C ASP A 471 12.95 11.33 1.84
N ILE A 472 12.13 11.33 0.78
CA ILE A 472 11.08 10.31 0.55
C ILE A 472 11.69 8.91 0.38
N GLU A 473 12.77 8.79 -0.39
CA GLU A 473 13.51 7.53 -0.63
C GLU A 473 14.02 6.91 0.68
N GLY A 474 14.52 7.74 1.61
CA GLY A 474 14.97 7.25 2.92
C GLY A 474 13.85 7.01 3.92
N ALA A 475 12.69 7.62 3.71
CA ALA A 475 11.58 7.59 4.67
C ALA A 475 10.69 6.36 4.53
N LEU A 476 10.58 5.78 3.33
CA LEU A 476 9.70 4.65 3.03
C LEU A 476 10.55 3.53 2.45
N VAL A 477 11.02 2.63 3.32
CA VAL A 477 11.98 1.58 2.93
C VAL A 477 11.42 0.22 3.32
N PRO A 478 11.39 -0.76 2.40
CA PRO A 478 11.09 -2.12 2.77
C PRO A 478 12.28 -2.74 3.54
N GLU A 479 12.02 -3.30 4.72
CA GLU A 479 13.02 -4.01 5.53
C GLU A 479 12.63 -5.50 5.68
N GLU A 480 13.63 -6.38 5.77
CA GLU A 480 13.43 -7.81 6.01
C GLU A 480 12.86 -8.06 7.42
N THR A 481 11.95 -9.01 7.53
CA THR A 481 11.26 -9.37 8.76
C THR A 481 10.79 -10.82 8.74
N ASP A 482 10.75 -11.41 9.93
CA ASP A 482 10.17 -12.73 10.15
C ASP A 482 8.77 -12.64 10.75
N PHE A 483 7.86 -13.51 10.28
CA PHE A 483 6.52 -13.63 10.82
C PHE A 483 6.27 -15.00 11.44
N PHE A 484 5.60 -15.02 12.58
CA PHE A 484 4.95 -16.22 13.10
C PHE A 484 3.43 -16.03 13.09
N LYS A 485 2.73 -16.89 12.38
CA LYS A 485 1.29 -16.79 12.16
C LYS A 485 0.63 -18.10 12.60
N TYR A 486 -0.55 -18.02 13.22
CA TYR A 486 -1.29 -19.21 13.59
C TYR A 486 -2.79 -19.03 13.60
N VAL A 487 -3.51 -20.14 13.41
CA VAL A 487 -4.96 -20.26 13.55
C VAL A 487 -5.24 -21.37 14.56
N LEU A 488 -6.16 -21.13 15.49
CA LEU A 488 -6.75 -22.14 16.36
C LEU A 488 -8.25 -22.13 16.17
N GLY A 489 -8.80 -23.25 15.69
CA GLY A 489 -10.20 -23.42 15.35
C GLY A 489 -10.88 -24.51 16.16
N ALA A 490 -12.17 -24.32 16.42
CA ALA A 490 -13.05 -25.32 17.00
C ALA A 490 -14.39 -25.37 16.24
N ASP A 491 -14.75 -26.57 15.78
CA ASP A 491 -15.99 -26.81 15.03
C ASP A 491 -16.95 -27.67 15.84
N PHE A 492 -18.21 -27.25 15.88
CA PHE A 492 -19.29 -27.90 16.58
C PHE A 492 -20.41 -28.20 15.59
N THR A 493 -21.02 -29.38 15.71
CA THR A 493 -22.28 -29.67 15.02
C THR A 493 -23.41 -29.78 16.02
N VAL A 494 -24.32 -28.81 16.02
CA VAL A 494 -25.49 -28.74 16.92
C VAL A 494 -26.79 -28.77 16.12
N MET A 495 -27.92 -28.92 16.81
CA MET A 495 -29.26 -28.87 16.19
C MET A 495 -29.40 -29.77 14.94
N THR A 496 -28.86 -30.99 15.03
CA THR A 496 -28.81 -32.04 13.99
C THR A 496 -27.90 -31.73 12.79
N ASN A 497 -27.87 -30.49 12.29
CA ASN A 497 -27.16 -30.15 11.06
C ASN A 497 -26.69 -28.67 10.98
N LEU A 498 -26.60 -27.97 12.11
CA LEU A 498 -25.99 -26.64 12.17
C LEU A 498 -24.50 -26.79 12.51
N LEU A 499 -23.64 -26.50 11.55
CA LEU A 499 -22.20 -26.36 11.75
C LEU A 499 -21.91 -24.96 12.32
N ILE A 500 -21.12 -24.91 13.39
CA ILE A 500 -20.57 -23.69 13.96
C ILE A 500 -19.06 -23.86 14.00
N SER A 501 -18.30 -22.95 13.39
CA SER A 501 -16.85 -22.88 13.50
C SER A 501 -16.45 -21.58 14.15
N ALA A 502 -15.59 -21.65 15.17
CA ALA A 502 -15.00 -20.49 15.82
C ALA A 502 -13.48 -20.56 15.70
N GLN A 503 -12.84 -19.48 15.25
CA GLN A 503 -11.40 -19.44 15.02
C GLN A 503 -10.79 -18.17 15.62
N PHE A 504 -9.64 -18.33 16.26
CA PHE A 504 -8.76 -17.24 16.64
C PHE A 504 -7.50 -17.31 15.77
N ILE A 505 -7.11 -16.18 15.20
CA ILE A 505 -6.03 -16.06 14.23
C ILE A 505 -5.13 -14.95 14.69
N GLN A 506 -3.82 -15.15 14.67
CA GLN A 506 -2.88 -14.10 15.01
C GLN A 506 -1.65 -14.15 14.11
N PHE A 507 -1.26 -13.00 13.57
CA PHE A 507 0.01 -12.79 12.88
C PHE A 507 0.91 -11.95 13.77
N ILE A 508 2.07 -12.50 14.11
CA ILE A 508 3.08 -11.87 14.95
C ILE A 508 4.25 -11.48 14.06
N ASN A 509 4.54 -10.19 13.98
CA ASN A 509 5.78 -9.70 13.40
C ASN A 509 6.89 -9.83 14.45
N LEU A 510 7.86 -10.71 14.21
CA LEU A 510 8.94 -11.00 15.17
C LEU A 510 10.04 -9.94 15.17
N ASP A 511 10.14 -9.15 14.11
CA ASP A 511 11.11 -8.06 13.93
C ASP A 511 10.41 -6.69 13.88
N PHE A 512 9.27 -6.56 14.57
CA PHE A 512 8.52 -5.32 14.60
C PHE A 512 9.37 -4.21 15.20
N THR A 513 9.52 -3.12 14.44
CA THR A 513 10.31 -1.96 14.89
C THR A 513 9.38 -0.83 15.34
N GLU A 514 9.68 -0.25 16.49
CA GLU A 514 9.06 0.98 16.96
C GLU A 514 10.08 1.82 17.75
N GLU A 515 10.56 2.89 17.12
CA GLU A 515 11.40 3.91 17.73
C GLU A 515 10.59 5.20 17.88
N THR A 516 10.08 5.45 19.09
CA THR A 516 9.39 6.70 19.39
C THR A 516 10.36 7.88 19.36
N ARG A 517 10.04 8.90 18.56
CA ARG A 517 10.87 10.10 18.42
C ARG A 517 10.03 11.36 18.29
N THR A 518 10.47 12.42 18.95
CA THR A 518 9.90 13.76 18.83
C THR A 518 10.86 14.64 18.04
N CYS A 519 10.33 15.35 17.06
CA CYS A 519 11.06 16.34 16.30
C CYS A 519 10.53 17.74 16.59
N THR A 520 11.36 18.74 16.32
CA THR A 520 11.03 20.15 16.50
C THR A 520 11.07 20.85 15.15
N THR A 521 10.04 21.63 14.86
CA THR A 521 9.99 22.59 13.75
C THR A 521 10.95 23.74 13.99
N GLN A 522 11.20 24.56 12.98
CA GLN A 522 12.10 25.71 13.16
C GLN A 522 11.59 26.72 14.20
N PHE A 523 10.27 26.90 14.33
CA PHE A 523 9.67 27.79 15.34
C PHE A 523 9.52 27.16 16.74
N GLY A 524 9.98 25.91 16.93
CA GLY A 524 9.98 25.27 18.25
C GLY A 524 8.75 24.40 18.55
N SER A 525 7.79 24.27 17.62
CA SER A 525 6.67 23.34 17.77
C SER A 525 7.15 21.90 17.63
N THR A 526 6.66 21.00 18.49
CA THR A 526 7.04 19.58 18.48
C THR A 526 6.05 18.72 17.72
N PHE A 527 6.52 17.65 17.08
CA PHE A 527 5.68 16.68 16.38
C PHE A 527 6.25 15.25 16.48
N ASP A 528 5.37 14.25 16.26
CA ASP A 528 5.78 12.85 16.16
C ASP A 528 6.58 12.62 14.87
N CYS A 529 7.81 12.17 15.02
CA CYS A 529 8.65 11.78 13.90
C CYS A 529 9.24 10.38 14.10
N SER A 530 8.48 9.49 14.71
CA SER A 530 8.89 8.12 15.01
C SER A 530 9.30 7.33 13.76
N LYS A 531 10.09 6.26 13.97
CA LYS A 531 10.38 5.23 12.97
C LYS A 531 9.66 3.95 13.38
N TYR A 532 8.94 3.30 12.47
CA TYR A 532 8.23 2.06 12.79
C TYR A 532 7.89 1.22 11.57
N THR A 533 7.61 -0.07 11.81
CA THR A 533 7.01 -0.96 10.83
C THR A 533 5.57 -0.53 10.54
N ALA A 534 5.22 -0.40 9.27
CA ALA A 534 3.90 -0.03 8.79
C ALA A 534 3.15 -1.24 8.22
N ASP A 535 1.82 -1.16 8.20
CA ASP A 535 0.96 -2.16 7.56
C ASP A 535 0.35 -1.52 6.29
N PRO A 536 0.24 -2.25 5.17
CA PRO A 536 -0.56 -1.81 4.03
C PRO A 536 -1.97 -1.29 4.37
N THR A 537 -2.57 -1.65 5.50
CA THR A 537 -3.89 -1.15 5.92
C THR A 537 -3.85 0.21 6.62
N THR A 538 -2.70 0.59 7.19
CA THR A 538 -2.54 1.82 7.97
C THR A 538 -1.56 2.81 7.35
N MET A 539 -0.77 2.41 6.36
CA MET A 539 0.11 3.31 5.63
C MET A 539 -0.70 4.21 4.69
N SER A 540 -1.22 5.33 5.20
CA SER A 540 -1.94 6.33 4.41
C SER A 540 -1.47 7.77 4.65
N VAL A 541 -1.38 8.57 3.59
CA VAL A 541 -1.08 10.00 3.71
C VAL A 541 -2.15 10.72 4.56
N THR A 542 -3.41 10.29 4.46
CA THR A 542 -4.56 10.93 5.12
C THR A 542 -4.74 10.55 6.59
N ASN A 543 -4.10 9.47 7.04
CA ASN A 543 -4.17 8.99 8.43
C ASN A 543 -2.88 9.24 9.22
N SER A 544 -2.00 10.13 8.75
CA SER A 544 -0.69 10.38 9.34
C SER A 544 0.32 9.22 9.23
N LEU A 545 0.18 8.34 8.23
CA LEU A 545 1.02 7.17 7.98
C LEU A 545 1.13 6.29 9.23
N GLN A 546 0.01 5.93 9.85
CA GLN A 546 -0.03 5.19 11.13
C GLN A 546 0.82 3.91 11.09
N LYS A 547 1.38 3.55 12.26
CA LYS A 547 2.13 2.30 12.42
C LYS A 547 1.23 1.07 12.19
N GLY A 548 1.87 -0.04 11.85
CA GLY A 548 1.20 -1.35 11.82
C GLY A 548 1.01 -1.93 13.22
N TRP A 549 0.55 -3.17 13.27
CA TRP A 549 0.39 -3.94 14.50
C TRP A 549 1.49 -4.99 14.61
N GLU A 550 2.17 -5.07 15.76
CA GLU A 550 3.09 -6.18 16.07
C GLU A 550 2.32 -7.51 16.12
N ASN A 551 1.14 -7.49 16.74
CA ASN A 551 0.22 -8.61 16.84
C ASN A 551 -1.10 -8.22 16.14
N LYS A 552 -1.29 -8.74 14.93
CA LYS A 552 -2.51 -8.61 14.15
C LYS A 552 -3.43 -9.79 14.48
N GLU A 553 -4.65 -9.55 14.93
CA GLU A 553 -5.54 -10.53 15.55
C GLU A 553 -6.90 -10.56 14.87
N PHE A 554 -7.37 -11.76 14.52
CA PHE A 554 -8.70 -11.96 13.98
C PHE A 554 -9.48 -12.98 14.78
N VAL A 555 -10.79 -12.74 14.89
CA VAL A 555 -11.75 -13.70 15.43
C VAL A 555 -12.79 -13.96 14.35
N SER A 556 -12.91 -15.21 13.93
CA SER A 556 -13.89 -15.66 12.93
C SER A 556 -14.96 -16.53 13.58
N LEU A 557 -16.22 -16.26 13.25
CA LEU A 557 -17.37 -17.08 13.58
C LEU A 557 -18.11 -17.44 12.28
N PHE A 558 -18.20 -18.73 12.00
CA PHE A 558 -18.86 -19.27 10.83
C PHE A 558 -20.03 -20.18 11.22
N PHE A 559 -21.15 -20.01 10.53
CA PHE A 559 -22.35 -20.83 10.65
C PHE A 559 -22.71 -21.38 9.28
N SER A 560 -23.06 -22.67 9.22
CA SER A 560 -23.57 -23.28 7.98
C SER A 560 -24.70 -24.25 8.33
N LYS A 561 -25.83 -24.13 7.64
CA LYS A 561 -26.96 -25.03 7.84
C LYS A 561 -27.71 -25.35 6.54
N PRO A 562 -27.93 -26.65 6.24
CA PRO A 562 -28.84 -27.05 5.18
C PRO A 562 -30.29 -26.68 5.49
N ILE A 563 -31.03 -26.25 4.47
CA ILE A 563 -32.44 -25.81 4.52
C ILE A 563 -33.25 -26.44 3.39
N GLY A 564 -34.57 -26.44 3.53
CA GLY A 564 -35.50 -27.00 2.55
C GLY A 564 -35.77 -28.49 2.72
N GLU A 565 -36.78 -28.98 1.98
CA GLU A 565 -37.01 -30.41 1.83
C GLU A 565 -35.79 -31.06 1.19
N GLU A 566 -35.40 -32.25 1.65
CA GLU A 566 -34.24 -32.99 1.14
C GLU A 566 -32.90 -32.23 1.18
N GLN A 567 -32.81 -31.11 1.92
CA GLN A 567 -31.62 -30.26 2.00
C GLN A 567 -31.23 -29.59 0.66
N LEU A 568 -32.25 -29.25 -0.14
CA LEU A 568 -32.08 -28.57 -1.45
C LEU A 568 -31.45 -27.18 -1.38
N GLY A 569 -31.33 -26.57 -0.21
CA GLY A 569 -30.63 -25.30 -0.03
C GLY A 569 -29.69 -25.31 1.16
N ARG A 570 -28.87 -24.25 1.24
CA ARG A 570 -27.95 -23.99 2.34
C ARG A 570 -27.89 -22.49 2.59
N TRP A 571 -27.78 -22.11 3.86
CA TRP A 571 -27.29 -20.77 4.19
C TRP A 571 -26.00 -20.88 4.97
N ASN A 572 -25.12 -19.92 4.72
CA ASN A 572 -23.87 -19.76 5.43
C ASN A 572 -23.74 -18.32 5.93
N ASN A 573 -23.11 -18.14 7.09
CA ASN A 573 -22.72 -16.82 7.55
C ASN A 573 -21.33 -16.88 8.16
N ILE A 574 -20.42 -16.04 7.67
CA ILE A 574 -19.14 -15.79 8.31
C ILE A 574 -19.10 -14.35 8.82
N THR A 575 -18.63 -14.18 10.05
CA THR A 575 -18.29 -12.86 10.61
C THR A 575 -16.85 -12.91 11.06
N ILE A 576 -16.04 -11.96 10.62
CA ILE A 576 -14.67 -11.78 11.07
C ILE A 576 -14.54 -10.41 11.72
N TRP A 577 -13.99 -10.40 12.92
CA TRP A 577 -13.49 -9.22 13.61
C TRP A 577 -11.98 -9.16 13.49
N GLU A 578 -11.44 -7.96 13.35
CA GLU A 578 -10.02 -7.63 13.32
C GLU A 578 -9.67 -6.66 14.47
N GLU A 579 -8.44 -6.73 14.95
CA GLU A 579 -7.91 -5.73 15.89
C GLU A 579 -8.10 -4.31 15.37
N GLY A 580 -8.22 -3.34 16.28
CA GLY A 580 -8.54 -1.97 15.87
C GLY A 580 -10.00 -1.76 15.44
N ASN A 581 -10.88 -2.74 15.64
CA ASN A 581 -12.33 -2.65 15.43
C ASN A 581 -12.76 -2.65 13.95
N GLY A 582 -12.09 -3.45 13.12
CA GLY A 582 -12.53 -3.77 11.76
C GLY A 582 -13.46 -4.98 11.74
N TRP A 583 -14.46 -4.96 10.86
CA TRP A 583 -15.44 -6.04 10.76
C TRP A 583 -15.81 -6.36 9.31
N TRP A 584 -15.98 -7.64 9.04
CA TRP A 584 -16.55 -8.15 7.80
C TRP A 584 -17.58 -9.23 8.09
N ASN A 585 -18.71 -9.20 7.39
CA ASN A 585 -19.75 -10.22 7.41
C ASN A 585 -20.12 -10.60 5.99
N ARG A 586 -20.28 -11.89 5.75
CA ARG A 586 -20.89 -12.42 4.54
C ARG A 586 -21.99 -13.40 4.93
N LEU A 587 -23.21 -13.09 4.52
CA LEU A 587 -24.38 -13.95 4.63
C LEU A 587 -24.77 -14.38 3.22
N ASP A 588 -24.66 -15.66 2.93
CA ASP A 588 -25.11 -16.24 1.67
C ASP A 588 -26.16 -17.32 1.89
N ALA A 589 -27.04 -17.47 0.90
CA ALA A 589 -27.98 -18.57 0.83
C ALA A 589 -28.15 -19.01 -0.62
N GLU A 590 -28.13 -20.32 -0.84
CA GLU A 590 -28.41 -20.97 -2.11
C GLU A 590 -29.60 -21.91 -1.98
N TYR A 591 -30.38 -22.04 -3.05
CA TYR A 591 -31.51 -22.96 -3.12
C TYR A 591 -31.65 -23.56 -4.52
N SER A 592 -31.65 -24.89 -4.60
CA SER A 592 -31.93 -25.63 -5.82
C SER A 592 -33.44 -25.68 -6.08
N LEU A 593 -33.89 -25.01 -7.14
CA LEU A 593 -35.30 -25.04 -7.57
C LEU A 593 -35.59 -26.28 -8.42
N THR A 594 -34.59 -26.75 -9.16
CA THR A 594 -34.57 -27.99 -9.94
C THR A 594 -33.14 -28.50 -10.01
N ASP A 595 -32.91 -29.76 -10.40
CA ASP A 595 -31.56 -30.34 -10.57
C ASP A 595 -30.62 -29.49 -11.45
N GLN A 596 -31.19 -28.67 -12.33
CA GLN A 596 -30.45 -27.84 -13.28
C GLN A 596 -30.48 -26.34 -12.93
N PHE A 597 -31.25 -25.89 -11.94
CA PHE A 597 -31.45 -24.46 -11.70
C PHE A 597 -31.33 -24.12 -10.21
N ILE A 598 -30.30 -23.34 -9.89
CA ILE A 598 -29.96 -22.90 -8.54
C ILE A 598 -30.06 -21.38 -8.50
N VAL A 599 -30.68 -20.86 -7.45
CA VAL A 599 -30.70 -19.43 -7.13
C VAL A 599 -29.84 -19.19 -5.89
N SER A 600 -29.12 -18.08 -5.87
CA SER A 600 -28.35 -17.67 -4.70
C SER A 600 -28.59 -16.19 -4.40
N GLY A 601 -28.44 -15.82 -3.14
CA GLY A 601 -28.38 -14.45 -2.67
C GLY A 601 -27.26 -14.31 -1.66
N GLU A 602 -26.53 -13.21 -1.73
CA GLU A 602 -25.39 -12.94 -0.87
C GLU A 602 -25.41 -11.49 -0.42
N TRP A 603 -25.14 -11.25 0.85
CA TRP A 603 -24.95 -9.93 1.44
C TRP A 603 -23.56 -9.87 2.07
N ASN A 604 -22.72 -8.97 1.56
CA ASN A 604 -21.42 -8.63 2.11
C ASN A 604 -21.48 -7.26 2.79
N GLN A 605 -21.03 -7.20 4.03
CA GLN A 605 -20.93 -5.96 4.79
C GLN A 605 -19.53 -5.84 5.38
N TYR A 606 -18.87 -4.72 5.12
CA TYR A 606 -17.69 -4.26 5.83
C TYR A 606 -18.10 -3.09 6.71
N TRP A 607 -17.46 -2.90 7.86
CA TRP A 607 -17.65 -1.73 8.72
C TRP A 607 -16.54 -1.66 9.76
N GLY A 608 -16.42 -0.54 10.49
CA GLY A 608 -15.48 -0.42 11.60
C GLY A 608 -14.61 0.82 11.52
N ASP A 609 -13.41 0.74 12.07
CA ASP A 609 -12.39 1.79 11.93
C ASP A 609 -11.71 1.70 10.56
N ASP A 610 -11.66 2.81 9.83
CA ASP A 610 -11.08 2.87 8.48
C ASP A 610 -9.58 2.54 8.43
N ASN A 611 -8.88 2.42 9.56
CA ASN A 611 -7.47 2.04 9.63
C ASN A 611 -7.28 0.53 9.89
N THR A 612 -8.26 -0.27 9.52
CA THR A 612 -8.23 -1.74 9.59
C THR A 612 -8.42 -2.34 8.19
N THR A 613 -8.04 -3.61 7.99
CA THR A 613 -8.23 -4.32 6.72
C THR A 613 -9.68 -4.24 6.25
N PHE A 614 -10.64 -4.46 7.16
CA PHE A 614 -12.05 -4.48 6.80
C PHE A 614 -12.73 -3.11 6.84
N GLY A 615 -12.47 -2.29 7.86
CA GLY A 615 -13.17 -1.01 8.01
C GLY A 615 -12.96 -0.06 6.84
N GLN A 616 -11.75 -0.06 6.24
CA GLN A 616 -11.45 0.75 5.05
C GLN A 616 -12.27 0.40 3.80
N LEU A 617 -13.01 -0.72 3.83
CA LEU A 617 -13.82 -1.23 2.73
C LEU A 617 -15.33 -1.06 2.98
N ASP A 618 -15.76 -0.22 3.95
CA ASP A 618 -17.18 0.01 4.27
C ASP A 618 -18.01 0.35 3.01
N GLU A 619 -17.48 1.21 2.15
CA GLU A 619 -18.09 1.62 0.87
C GLU A 619 -18.18 0.49 -0.18
N SER A 620 -17.48 -0.63 0.03
CA SER A 620 -17.52 -1.83 -0.84
C SER A 620 -18.57 -2.86 -0.43
N SER A 621 -19.36 -2.57 0.62
CA SER A 621 -20.47 -3.42 1.05
C SER A 621 -21.52 -3.56 -0.05
N ASN A 622 -21.99 -4.78 -0.31
CA ASN A 622 -22.88 -5.05 -1.43
C ASN A 622 -23.87 -6.19 -1.19
N LEU A 623 -24.88 -6.25 -2.07
CA LEU A 623 -25.85 -7.33 -2.16
C LEU A 623 -25.77 -7.92 -3.57
N GLN A 624 -25.69 -9.25 -3.65
CA GLN A 624 -25.58 -9.98 -4.91
C GLN A 624 -26.70 -11.02 -5.02
N VAL A 625 -27.15 -11.27 -6.25
CA VAL A 625 -28.13 -12.32 -6.58
C VAL A 625 -27.58 -13.10 -7.76
N GLY A 626 -27.49 -14.42 -7.61
CA GLY A 626 -26.95 -15.33 -8.61
C GLY A 626 -28.00 -16.30 -9.16
N PHE A 627 -27.83 -16.65 -10.43
CA PHE A 627 -28.61 -17.70 -11.09
C PHE A 627 -27.64 -18.65 -11.79
N LYS A 628 -27.67 -19.93 -11.41
CA LYS A 628 -26.81 -20.95 -12.00
C LYS A 628 -27.68 -21.98 -12.72
N TYR A 629 -27.35 -22.21 -14.00
CA TYR A 629 -27.95 -23.27 -14.81
C TYR A 629 -26.92 -24.33 -15.18
N ILE A 630 -27.23 -25.60 -14.93
CA ILE A 630 -26.34 -26.73 -15.20
C ILE A 630 -26.78 -27.41 -16.51
N PHE A 631 -25.89 -27.42 -17.49
CA PHE A 631 -26.08 -28.16 -18.74
C PHE A 631 -25.57 -29.59 -18.57
N GLU A 632 -26.45 -30.57 -18.71
CA GLU A 632 -26.09 -31.98 -18.80
C GLU A 632 -26.13 -32.40 -20.28
N ASP A 633 -24.98 -32.74 -20.85
CA ASP A 633 -24.91 -33.41 -22.15
C ASP A 633 -24.99 -34.93 -21.91
N TYR A 634 -26.01 -35.58 -22.48
CA TYR A 634 -26.24 -37.03 -22.44
C TYR A 634 -25.25 -37.85 -23.27
#